data_AF-A0A3A8MJW6-F1
#
_entry.id   AF-A0A3A8MJW6-F1
#
_cell.length_a   1.000
_cell.length_b   1.000
_cell.length_c   1.000
_cell.angle_alpha   90.00
_cell.angle_beta   90.00
_cell.angle_gamma   90.00
#
_symmetry.space_group_name_H-M   'P 1'
#
loop_
_entity.id
_entity.type
_entity.pdbx_description
1 polymer ?
#
loop_
_entity_poly.entity_id
_entity_poly.type
_entity_poly.pdbx_seq_one_letter_code
_entity_poly.pdbx_strand_id
1 'polypeptide(L)'
;VVSARYQVVQPLEVLDFYRDLTEVGGFELETAGVLKEGRKFWALAKTGQTGTLKGKDKVDGYLLLATACDGTLATTAQFTSVRVVCNNTLQIALGDGTGVVKVPHRSQFDASAVKRQLGIAVSSWDAFMVRTKA
;
A
#
# COMPACT_ATOMS: atom_id res chain seq x y z
N VAL A 1 1.22 -16.94 19.57
CA VAL A 1 2.50 -16.47 20.14
C VAL A 1 3.48 -16.26 19.00
N VAL A 2 4.14 -15.10 18.92
CA VAL A 2 5.14 -14.78 17.87
C VAL A 2 6.56 -14.88 18.43
N SER A 3 7.57 -14.98 17.55
CA SER A 3 8.98 -15.03 17.98
C SER A 3 9.46 -13.67 18.52
N ALA A 4 10.55 -13.68 19.30
CA ALA A 4 11.22 -12.46 19.77
C ALA A 4 11.76 -11.56 18.64
N ARG A 5 11.88 -12.07 17.42
CA ARG A 5 12.31 -11.32 16.23
C ARG A 5 11.15 -10.65 15.49
N TYR A 6 9.91 -10.79 15.98
CA TYR A 6 8.73 -10.23 15.33
C TYR A 6 8.76 -8.71 15.37
N GLN A 7 8.71 -8.09 14.20
CA GLN A 7 8.61 -6.65 14.01
C GLN A 7 7.15 -6.30 13.70
N VAL A 8 6.56 -5.50 14.58
CA VAL A 8 5.19 -5.02 14.43
C VAL A 8 5.18 -3.89 13.41
N VAL A 9 4.21 -3.90 12.51
CA VAL A 9 3.86 -2.76 11.65
C VAL A 9 2.54 -2.22 12.15
N GLN A 10 2.53 -0.97 12.61
CA GLN A 10 1.35 -0.33 13.19
C GLN A 10 0.39 0.17 12.09
N PRO A 11 -0.92 0.24 12.36
CA PRO A 11 -1.89 0.82 11.42
C PRO A 11 -1.53 2.25 10.98
N LEU A 12 -0.95 3.05 11.88
CA LEU A 12 -0.50 4.40 11.54
C LEU A 12 0.61 4.38 10.48
N GLU A 13 1.58 3.45 10.58
CA GLU A 13 2.65 3.31 9.58
C GLU A 13 2.10 2.93 8.19
N VAL A 14 1.00 2.17 8.16
CA VAL A 14 0.30 1.83 6.90
C VAL A 14 -0.34 3.05 6.26
N LEU A 15 -0.91 3.96 7.05
CA LEU A 15 -1.50 5.21 6.53
C LEU A 15 -0.42 6.22 6.16
N ASP A 16 0.61 6.38 7.00
CA ASP A 16 1.73 7.30 6.76
C ASP A 16 2.55 6.91 5.54
N PHE A 17 2.54 5.63 5.14
CA PHE A 17 3.10 5.20 3.85
C PHE A 17 2.57 6.02 2.67
N TYR A 18 1.32 6.50 2.73
CA TYR A 18 0.69 7.23 1.64
C TYR A 18 0.82 8.75 1.75
N ARG A 19 1.29 9.30 2.87
CA ARG A 19 1.25 10.75 3.17
C ARG A 19 1.87 11.60 2.06
N ASP A 20 3.13 11.35 1.74
CA ASP A 20 3.87 12.01 0.66
C ASP A 20 3.29 11.71 -0.74
N LEU A 21 2.77 10.50 -0.96
CA LEU A 21 2.12 10.11 -2.21
C LEU A 21 0.84 10.92 -2.44
N THR A 22 0.08 11.19 -1.37
CA THR A 22 -1.13 12.00 -1.45
C THR A 22 -0.85 13.50 -1.50
N GLU A 23 0.16 13.97 -0.77
CA GLU A 23 0.50 15.38 -0.71
C GLU A 23 1.17 15.87 -1.99
N VAL A 24 1.96 15.02 -2.66
CA VAL A 24 2.71 15.43 -3.87
C VAL A 24 2.64 14.46 -5.03
N GLY A 25 2.49 13.16 -4.78
CA GLY A 25 2.44 12.16 -5.84
C GLY A 25 1.16 12.16 -6.69
N GLY A 26 0.15 12.97 -6.32
CA GLY A 26 -1.16 12.98 -6.97
C GLY A 26 -1.98 11.71 -6.70
N PHE A 27 -1.58 10.92 -5.69
CA PHE A 27 -2.36 9.77 -5.26
C PHE A 27 -3.53 10.25 -4.41
N GLU A 28 -4.62 9.50 -4.43
CA GLU A 28 -5.79 9.79 -3.59
C GLU A 28 -6.07 8.56 -2.72
N LEU A 29 -6.13 8.72 -1.39
CA LEU A 29 -6.57 7.63 -0.53
C LEU A 29 -8.02 7.28 -0.89
N GLU A 30 -8.22 6.06 -1.37
CA GLU A 30 -9.52 5.58 -1.86
C GLU A 30 -10.27 4.91 -0.72
N THR A 31 -9.64 3.90 -0.11
CA THR A 31 -10.25 3.10 0.94
C THR A 31 -9.19 2.56 1.90
N ALA A 32 -9.58 2.34 3.14
CA ALA A 32 -8.78 1.64 4.14
C ALA A 32 -9.72 0.83 5.04
N GLY A 33 -9.23 -0.25 5.61
CA GLY A 33 -10.09 -1.10 6.43
C GLY A 33 -9.34 -2.10 7.29
N VAL A 34 -10.08 -2.62 8.27
CA VAL A 34 -9.65 -3.71 9.14
C VAL A 34 -10.55 -4.93 8.91
N LEU A 35 -9.98 -6.11 9.04
CA LEU A 35 -10.66 -7.39 8.87
C LEU A 35 -10.24 -8.33 10.00
N LYS A 36 -11.04 -9.39 10.21
CA LYS A 36 -10.74 -10.44 11.20
C LYS A 36 -10.49 -9.85 12.59
N GLU A 37 -11.41 -9.00 13.06
CA GLU A 37 -11.35 -8.37 14.39
C GLU A 37 -10.05 -7.57 14.61
N GLY A 38 -9.59 -6.86 13.57
CA GLY A 38 -8.38 -6.04 13.63
C GLY A 38 -7.08 -6.79 13.35
N ARG A 39 -7.12 -8.11 13.12
CA ARG A 39 -5.91 -8.89 12.83
C ARG A 39 -5.29 -8.60 11.47
N LYS A 40 -6.10 -8.11 10.53
CA LYS A 40 -5.64 -7.71 9.19
C LYS A 40 -6.08 -6.30 8.91
N PHE A 41 -5.23 -5.51 8.27
CA PHE A 41 -5.58 -4.17 7.85
C PHE A 41 -4.86 -3.80 6.58
N TRP A 42 -5.46 -2.87 5.85
CA TRP A 42 -4.98 -2.44 4.55
C TRP A 42 -5.40 -1.00 4.30
N ALA A 43 -4.66 -0.36 3.40
CA ALA A 43 -5.03 0.90 2.78
C ALA A 43 -4.77 0.81 1.27
N LEU A 44 -5.54 1.58 0.52
CA LEU A 44 -5.51 1.62 -0.93
C LEU A 44 -5.54 3.08 -1.36
N ALA A 45 -4.62 3.45 -2.24
CA ALA A 45 -4.65 4.76 -2.89
C ALA A 45 -4.77 4.60 -4.40
N LYS A 46 -5.63 5.41 -5.00
CA LYS A 46 -5.73 5.59 -6.44
C LYS A 46 -4.49 6.34 -6.93
N THR A 47 -3.87 5.87 -8.01
CA THR A 47 -2.60 6.45 -8.50
C THR A 47 -2.78 7.60 -9.49
N GLY A 48 -4.03 7.92 -9.84
CA GLY A 48 -4.37 8.83 -10.95
C GLY A 48 -4.17 8.22 -12.34
N GLN A 49 -3.50 7.07 -12.46
CA GLN A 49 -3.31 6.37 -13.72
C GLN A 49 -4.56 5.59 -14.09
N THR A 50 -4.93 5.65 -15.37
CA THR A 50 -6.11 4.94 -15.90
C THR A 50 -5.77 4.29 -17.22
N GLY A 51 -6.25 3.07 -17.43
CA GLY A 51 -6.15 2.34 -18.69
C GLY A 51 -7.53 2.08 -19.28
N THR A 52 -7.61 1.92 -20.59
CA THR A 52 -8.83 1.46 -21.27
C THR A 52 -8.59 0.06 -21.81
N LEU A 53 -9.37 -0.90 -21.34
CA LEU A 53 -9.34 -2.26 -21.86
C LEU A 53 -10.10 -2.35 -23.20
N LYS A 54 -9.86 -3.44 -23.92
CA LYS A 54 -10.58 -3.77 -25.14
C LYS A 54 -12.08 -3.87 -24.81
N GLY A 55 -12.89 -2.98 -25.38
CA GLY A 55 -14.31 -2.85 -25.04
C GLY A 55 -14.72 -1.48 -24.49
N LYS A 56 -13.77 -0.55 -24.33
CA LYS A 56 -13.96 0.79 -23.73
C LYS A 56 -14.16 0.79 -22.21
N ASP A 57 -13.90 -0.34 -21.55
CA ASP A 57 -13.92 -0.42 -20.10
C ASP A 57 -12.73 0.33 -19.51
N LYS A 58 -13.01 1.34 -18.72
CA LYS A 58 -12.00 2.10 -17.99
C LYS A 58 -11.62 1.36 -16.72
N VAL A 59 -10.31 1.23 -16.51
CA VAL A 59 -9.72 0.63 -15.31
C VAL A 59 -8.79 1.65 -14.68
N ASP A 60 -8.90 1.82 -13.37
CA ASP A 60 -8.04 2.69 -12.59
C ASP A 60 -6.90 1.89 -11.97
N GLY A 61 -5.72 2.50 -11.84
CA GLY A 61 -4.59 1.95 -11.12
C GLY A 61 -4.65 2.31 -9.64
N TYR A 62 -4.33 1.34 -8.79
CA TYR A 62 -4.27 1.51 -7.34
C TYR A 62 -2.94 0.99 -6.78
N LEU A 63 -2.54 1.54 -5.64
CA LEU A 63 -1.44 1.08 -4.81
C LEU A 63 -1.99 0.54 -3.50
N LEU A 64 -1.90 -0.78 -3.32
CA LEU A 64 -2.34 -1.49 -2.13
C LEU A 64 -1.16 -1.70 -1.17
N LEU A 65 -1.39 -1.46 0.12
CA LEU A 65 -0.55 -1.88 1.22
C LEU A 65 -1.42 -2.64 2.23
N ALA A 66 -1.10 -3.91 2.47
CA ALA A 66 -1.84 -4.78 3.37
C ALA A 66 -0.91 -5.53 4.32
N THR A 67 -1.35 -5.75 5.55
CA THR A 67 -0.54 -6.41 6.59
C THR A 67 -1.42 -7.17 7.57
N ALA A 68 -0.82 -8.08 8.34
CA ALA A 68 -1.52 -8.81 9.39
C ALA A 68 -0.65 -9.03 10.63
N CYS A 69 -1.24 -8.92 11.81
CA CYS A 69 -0.56 -9.19 13.08
C CYS A 69 -0.71 -10.64 13.56
N ASP A 70 -1.34 -11.51 12.77
CA ASP A 70 -1.59 -12.92 13.08
C ASP A 70 -0.67 -13.91 12.34
N GLY A 71 0.29 -13.40 11.57
CA GLY A 71 1.25 -14.20 10.81
C GLY A 71 0.71 -14.78 9.49
N THR A 72 -0.55 -14.51 9.13
CA THR A 72 -1.15 -15.05 7.89
C THR A 72 -0.84 -14.22 6.64
N LEU A 73 -0.24 -13.04 6.80
CA LEU A 73 0.11 -12.13 5.71
C LEU A 73 1.34 -11.31 6.13
N ALA A 74 2.37 -11.29 5.30
CA ALA A 74 3.47 -10.33 5.45
C ALA A 74 3.01 -8.93 5.03
N THR A 75 3.65 -7.88 5.53
CA THR A 75 3.38 -6.53 5.04
C THR A 75 3.71 -6.46 3.54
N THR A 76 2.66 -6.33 2.73
CA THR A 76 2.71 -6.54 1.29
C THR A 76 2.21 -5.29 0.58
N ALA A 77 3.05 -4.74 -0.29
CA ALA A 77 2.73 -3.60 -1.13
C ALA A 77 2.78 -4.00 -2.60
N GLN A 78 1.81 -3.53 -3.39
CA GLN A 78 1.77 -3.78 -4.84
C GLN A 78 0.81 -2.85 -5.56
N PHE A 79 1.03 -2.68 -6.86
CA PHE A 79 0.03 -2.09 -7.75
C PHE A 79 -1.06 -3.11 -8.08
N THR A 80 -2.29 -2.64 -8.24
CA THR A 80 -3.42 -3.47 -8.64
C THR A 80 -4.46 -2.64 -9.39
N SER A 81 -5.24 -3.27 -10.26
CA SER A 81 -6.44 -2.69 -10.86
C SER A 81 -7.70 -2.94 -10.03
N VAL A 82 -7.60 -3.72 -8.96
CA VAL A 82 -8.73 -4.11 -8.11
C VAL A 82 -8.95 -3.05 -7.04
N ARG A 83 -10.12 -2.42 -7.06
CA ARG A 83 -10.56 -1.58 -5.94
C ARG A 83 -10.92 -2.46 -4.73
N VAL A 84 -10.04 -2.47 -3.74
CA VAL A 84 -10.25 -3.21 -2.49
C VAL A 84 -11.27 -2.48 -1.62
N VAL A 85 -12.28 -3.22 -1.18
CA VAL A 85 -13.37 -2.73 -0.30
C VAL A 85 -13.76 -3.75 0.76
N CYS A 86 -13.37 -5.02 0.61
CA CYS A 86 -13.72 -6.10 1.51
C CYS A 86 -12.68 -7.22 1.44
N ASN A 87 -12.85 -8.26 2.25
CA ASN A 87 -11.91 -9.39 2.27
C ASN A 87 -11.80 -10.11 0.91
N ASN A 88 -12.89 -10.24 0.15
CA ASN A 88 -12.87 -10.95 -1.13
C ASN A 88 -12.00 -10.22 -2.16
N THR A 89 -12.21 -8.91 -2.31
CA THR A 89 -11.41 -8.07 -3.23
C THR A 89 -9.96 -7.96 -2.78
N LEU A 90 -9.71 -7.93 -1.46
CA LEU A 90 -8.34 -7.98 -0.93
C LEU A 90 -7.62 -9.29 -1.32
N GLN A 91 -8.29 -10.44 -1.22
CA GLN A 91 -7.69 -11.72 -1.62
C GLN A 91 -7.38 -11.77 -3.12
N ILE A 92 -8.28 -11.26 -3.97
CA ILE A 92 -8.05 -11.16 -5.41
C ILE A 92 -6.83 -10.26 -5.69
N ALA A 93 -6.79 -9.07 -5.10
CA ALA A 93 -5.68 -8.15 -5.27
C ALA A 93 -4.34 -8.76 -4.83
N LEU A 94 -4.31 -9.51 -3.72
CA LEU A 94 -3.12 -10.20 -3.20
C LEU A 94 -2.68 -11.41 -4.03
N GLY A 95 -3.58 -12.01 -4.81
CA GLY A 95 -3.30 -13.20 -5.62
C GLY A 95 -2.68 -12.92 -6.98
N ASP A 96 -2.87 -11.72 -7.54
CA ASP A 96 -2.59 -11.40 -8.96
C ASP A 96 -1.46 -10.37 -9.15
N GLY A 97 -0.42 -10.46 -8.31
CA GLY A 97 0.62 -9.44 -8.25
C GLY A 97 1.88 -9.77 -9.06
N THR A 98 2.19 -8.95 -10.07
CA THR A 98 3.57 -8.79 -10.56
C THR A 98 4.19 -7.56 -9.89
N GLY A 99 5.49 -7.62 -9.56
CA GLY A 99 6.17 -6.52 -8.86
C GLY A 99 5.76 -6.34 -7.38
N VAL A 100 5.35 -7.41 -6.71
CA VAL A 100 4.97 -7.39 -5.29
C VAL A 100 6.19 -7.20 -4.40
N VAL A 101 6.11 -6.23 -3.49
CA VAL A 101 7.09 -6.06 -2.42
C VAL A 101 6.53 -6.64 -1.13
N LYS A 102 7.22 -7.67 -0.59
CA LYS A 102 6.85 -8.32 0.67
C LYS A 102 7.91 -8.03 1.73
N VAL A 103 7.50 -7.41 2.82
CA VAL A 103 8.31 -7.22 4.03
C VAL A 103 7.86 -8.25 5.06
N PRO A 104 8.64 -9.32 5.31
CA PRO A 104 8.28 -10.28 6.33
C PRO A 104 8.38 -9.64 7.72
N HIS A 105 7.53 -10.05 8.66
CA HIS A 105 7.53 -9.58 10.06
C HIS A 105 8.79 -9.94 10.87
N ARG A 106 9.87 -10.41 10.24
CA ARG A 106 11.20 -10.53 10.86
C ARG A 106 12.11 -9.33 10.55
N SER A 107 11.69 -8.51 9.59
CA SER A 107 12.40 -7.33 9.11
C SER A 107 11.63 -6.08 9.52
N GLN A 108 12.34 -4.99 9.80
CA GLN A 108 11.70 -3.70 10.04
C GLN A 108 11.03 -3.22 8.75
N PHE A 109 9.84 -2.63 8.88
CA PHE A 109 9.17 -1.97 7.77
C PHE A 109 9.85 -0.62 7.49
N ASP A 110 10.32 -0.44 6.26
CA ASP A 110 10.86 0.83 5.75
C ASP A 110 10.02 1.25 4.54
N ALA A 111 9.13 2.22 4.76
CA ALA A 111 8.24 2.75 3.73
C ALA A 111 9.02 3.29 2.51
N SER A 112 10.18 3.90 2.72
CA SER A 112 10.98 4.47 1.63
C SER A 112 11.64 3.37 0.81
N ALA A 113 12.13 2.31 1.45
CA ALA A 113 12.66 1.16 0.74
C ALA A 113 11.59 0.44 -0.08
N VAL A 114 10.37 0.29 0.48
CA VAL A 114 9.24 -0.31 -0.23
C VAL A 114 8.85 0.52 -1.46
N LYS A 115 8.74 1.85 -1.33
CA LYS A 115 8.46 2.75 -2.46
C LYS A 115 9.51 2.65 -3.56
N ARG A 116 10.80 2.64 -3.20
CA ARG A 116 11.90 2.47 -4.16
C ARG A 116 11.82 1.14 -4.91
N GLN A 117 11.53 0.03 -4.20
CA GLN A 117 11.38 -1.28 -4.84
C GLN A 117 10.15 -1.34 -5.76
N LEU A 118 9.09 -0.60 -5.44
CA LEU A 118 7.93 -0.41 -6.31
C LEU A 118 8.18 0.53 -7.49
N GLY A 119 9.35 1.16 -7.59
CA GLY A 119 9.64 2.16 -8.62
C GLY A 119 8.90 3.49 -8.43
N ILE A 120 8.41 3.76 -7.22
CA ILE A 120 7.75 5.03 -6.89
C ILE A 120 8.84 6.06 -6.56
N ALA A 121 9.00 7.07 -7.41
CA ALA A 121 9.88 8.19 -7.18
C ALA A 121 9.07 9.39 -6.67
N VAL A 122 9.26 9.77 -5.41
CA VAL A 122 8.89 11.09 -4.91
C VAL A 122 10.13 11.96 -5.07
N SER A 123 10.06 13.06 -5.82
CA SER A 123 11.25 13.87 -6.06
C SER A 123 11.70 14.52 -4.74
N SER A 124 13.02 14.63 -4.53
CA SER A 124 13.57 15.30 -3.35
C SER A 124 13.15 16.78 -3.27
N TRP A 125 12.87 17.37 -4.43
CA TRP A 125 12.34 18.72 -4.58
C TRP A 125 10.90 18.85 -4.08
N ASP A 126 10.05 17.89 -4.40
CA ASP A 126 8.67 17.82 -3.94
C ASP A 126 8.58 17.75 -2.40
N ALA A 127 9.39 16.88 -1.79
CA ALA A 127 9.50 16.77 -0.34
C ALA A 127 10.10 18.03 0.33
N PHE A 128 10.96 18.78 -0.36
CA PHE A 128 11.46 20.08 0.10
C PHE A 128 10.37 21.16 0.07
N MET A 129 9.59 21.21 -1.01
CA MET A 129 8.50 22.18 -1.17
C MET A 129 7.40 22.01 -0.12
N VAL A 130 7.05 20.77 0.26
CA VAL A 130 6.09 20.50 1.36
C VAL A 130 6.60 21.06 2.68
N ARG A 131 7.86 20.78 3.04
CA ARG A 131 8.46 21.29 4.29
C ARG A 131 8.59 22.81 4.35
N THR A 132 8.68 23.47 3.19
CA THR A 132 8.80 24.93 3.10
C THR A 132 7.44 25.64 3.19
N LYS A 133 6.34 24.91 2.97
CA LYS A 133 4.96 25.44 3.05
C LYS A 133 4.27 25.20 4.40
N ALA A 134 4.89 24.42 5.29
CA ALA A 134 4.42 24.16 6.66
C ALA A 134 5.01 25.19 7.64
#